data_AF-A0A946X1Q7-F1
#
_entry.id   AF-A0A946X1Q7-F1
#
_cell.length_a   1.000
_cell.length_b   1.000
_cell.length_c   1.000
_cell.angle_alpha   90.00
_cell.angle_beta   90.00
_cell.angle_gamma   90.00
#
_symmetry.space_group_name_H-M   'P 1'
#
loop_
_entity.id
_entity.type
_entity.pdbx_description
1 polymer ?
#
loop_
_entity_poly.entity_id
_entity_poly.type
_entity_poly.pdbx_seq_one_letter_code
_entity_poly.pdbx_strand_id
1 'polypeptide(L)' 'PELAKRLDPVLAGRRLANYLKVMTLEAQTVTRACGKSHVLNLEPEDLVALTVESAAMAQVPLAGTDWIPGKNKL' A
#
# COMPACT_ATOMS: atom_id res chain seq x y z
N PRO A 1 -26.15 9.57 15.68
CA PRO A 1 -27.13 9.50 14.56
C PRO A 1 -27.21 10.79 13.71
N GLU A 2 -27.12 11.98 14.32
CA GLU A 2 -27.28 13.25 13.59
C GLU A 2 -26.25 13.50 12.48
N LEU A 3 -24.99 13.11 12.68
CA LEU A 3 -23.94 13.27 11.67
C LEU A 3 -24.17 12.39 10.44
N ALA A 4 -24.72 11.19 10.63
CA ALA A 4 -25.01 10.26 9.52
C ALA A 4 -26.09 10.80 8.57
N LYS A 5 -27.04 11.61 9.08
CA LYS A 5 -28.07 12.26 8.25
C LYS A 5 -27.49 13.23 7.21
N ARG A 6 -26.24 13.67 7.39
CA ARG A 6 -25.55 14.60 6.47
C ARG A 6 -24.96 13.88 5.25
N LEU A 7 -24.92 12.54 5.26
CA LEU A 7 -24.34 11.74 4.19
C LEU A 7 -25.39 11.45 3.11
N ASP A 8 -25.13 11.87 1.88
CA ASP A 8 -25.82 11.33 0.71
C ASP A 8 -25.23 9.95 0.37
N PRO A 9 -25.98 8.84 0.56
CA PRO A 9 -25.44 7.50 0.37
C PRO A 9 -25.13 7.17 -1.09
N VAL A 10 -25.85 7.75 -2.06
CA VAL A 10 -25.64 7.47 -3.48
C VAL A 10 -24.37 8.15 -3.95
N LEU A 11 -24.21 9.44 -3.62
CA LEU A 11 -23.00 10.18 -3.94
C LEU A 11 -21.78 9.61 -3.21
N ALA A 12 -21.92 9.23 -1.94
CA ALA A 12 -20.86 8.60 -1.16
C ALA A 12 -20.45 7.26 -1.76
N GLY A 13 -21.40 6.43 -2.18
CA GLY A 13 -21.14 5.17 -2.88
C GLY A 13 -20.35 5.37 -4.16
N ARG A 14 -20.70 6.38 -4.98
CA ARG A 14 -19.94 6.72 -6.19
C ARG A 14 -18.51 7.18 -5.89
N ARG A 15 -18.32 7.99 -4.84
CA ARG A 15 -16.98 8.43 -4.40
C ARG A 15 -16.14 7.25 -3.94
N LEU A 16 -16.72 6.34 -3.17
CA LEU A 16 -16.04 5.13 -2.71
C LEU A 16 -15.65 4.23 -3.90
N ALA A 17 -16.55 4.00 -4.85
CA ALA A 17 -16.26 3.21 -6.04
C ALA A 17 -15.11 3.83 -6.87
N ASN A 18 -15.10 5.15 -7.03
CA ASN A 18 -14.01 5.84 -7.72
C ASN A 18 -12.69 5.72 -6.96
N TYR A 19 -12.71 5.90 -5.65
CA TYR A 19 -11.51 5.77 -4.80
C TYR A 19 -10.91 4.37 -4.92
N LEU A 20 -11.72 3.31 -4.76
CA LEU A 20 -11.25 1.93 -4.88
C LEU A 20 -10.71 1.62 -6.29
N LYS A 21 -11.35 2.16 -7.32
CA LYS A 21 -10.88 1.99 -8.71
C LYS A 21 -9.50 2.64 -8.91
N VAL A 22 -9.31 3.87 -8.45
CA VAL A 22 -8.02 4.57 -8.58
C VAL A 22 -6.94 3.86 -7.76
N MET A 23 -7.21 3.52 -6.49
CA MET A 23 -6.28 2.77 -5.65
C MET A 23 -5.84 1.45 -6.31
N THR A 24 -6.77 0.74 -6.95
CA THR A 24 -6.48 -0.50 -7.68
C THR A 24 -5.56 -0.25 -8.87
N LEU A 25 -5.83 0.80 -9.67
CA LEU A 25 -5.01 1.16 -10.83
C LEU A 25 -3.61 1.63 -10.44
N GLU A 26 -3.48 2.38 -9.35
CA GLU A 26 -2.20 2.85 -8.83
C GLU A 26 -1.35 1.70 -8.33
N ALA A 27 -1.89 0.82 -7.48
CA ALA A 27 -1.19 -0.37 -7.00
C ALA A 27 -0.70 -1.23 -8.18
N GLN A 28 -1.58 -1.45 -9.15
CA GLN A 28 -1.27 -2.15 -10.39
C GLN A 28 -0.19 -1.48 -11.24
N THR A 29 -0.13 -0.14 -11.25
CA THR A 29 0.89 0.62 -11.98
C THR A 29 2.24 0.46 -11.31
N VAL A 30 2.30 0.59 -9.98
CA VAL A 30 3.52 0.38 -9.19
C VAL A 30 4.05 -1.04 -9.37
N THR A 31 3.19 -2.06 -9.26
CA THR A 31 3.56 -3.46 -9.48
C THR A 31 4.19 -3.70 -10.86
N ARG A 32 3.64 -3.09 -11.92
CA ARG A 32 4.21 -3.21 -13.27
C ARG A 32 5.53 -2.48 -13.41
N ALA A 33 5.72 -1.36 -12.71
CA ALA A 33 7.01 -0.67 -12.65
C ALA A 33 8.10 -1.53 -12.01
N CYS A 34 7.74 -2.40 -11.05
CA CYS A 34 8.62 -3.44 -10.50
C CYS A 34 8.77 -4.68 -11.42
N GLY A 35 8.25 -4.66 -12.66
CA GLY A 35 8.36 -5.77 -13.60
C GLY A 35 7.44 -6.96 -13.31
N LYS A 36 6.48 -6.83 -12.39
CA LYS A 36 5.54 -7.91 -12.02
C LYS A 36 4.22 -7.76 -12.77
N SER A 37 3.63 -8.90 -13.16
CA SER A 37 2.36 -8.94 -13.92
C SER A 37 1.11 -8.78 -13.05
N HIS A 38 1.20 -9.11 -11.76
CA HIS A 38 0.09 -9.07 -10.81
C HIS A 38 0.59 -8.68 -9.42
N VAL A 39 -0.23 -7.98 -8.64
CA VAL A 39 0.16 -7.41 -7.32
C VAL A 39 0.60 -8.51 -6.34
N LEU A 40 -0.03 -9.68 -6.42
CA LEU A 40 0.32 -10.84 -5.59
C LEU A 40 1.69 -11.48 -5.93
N ASN A 41 2.33 -11.03 -7.01
CA ASN A 41 3.65 -11.54 -7.42
C ASN A 41 4.80 -10.62 -6.95
N LEU A 42 4.49 -9.59 -6.14
CA LEU A 42 5.52 -8.77 -5.52
C LEU A 42 6.30 -9.60 -4.51
N GLU A 43 7.62 -9.47 -4.55
CA GLU A 43 8.54 -10.09 -3.62
C GLU A 43 9.08 -9.00 -2.66
N PRO A 44 9.55 -9.36 -1.46
CA PRO A 44 10.08 -8.37 -0.50
C PRO A 44 11.18 -7.46 -1.06
N GLU A 45 11.98 -7.96 -1.99
CA GLU A 45 13.03 -7.24 -2.71
C GLU A 45 12.50 -6.15 -3.66
N ASP A 46 11.24 -6.20 -4.06
CA ASP A 46 10.61 -5.16 -4.89
C ASP A 46 10.14 -3.95 -4.05
N LEU A 47 10.24 -4.03 -2.72
CA LEU A 47 9.59 -3.13 -1.78
C LEU A 47 10.58 -2.47 -0.80
N VAL A 48 10.23 -1.26 -0.38
CA VAL A 48 10.90 -0.55 0.72
C VAL A 48 9.85 0.12 1.60
N ALA A 49 10.13 0.23 2.89
CA ALA A 49 9.25 0.87 3.86
C ALA A 49 9.64 2.33 4.12
N LEU A 50 8.65 3.22 4.27
CA LEU A 50 8.87 4.63 4.59
C LEU A 50 9.00 4.91 6.09
N THR A 51 8.62 3.96 6.95
CA THR A 51 8.72 4.07 8.41
C THR A 51 9.43 2.87 9.01
N VAL A 52 10.03 3.05 10.18
CA VAL A 52 10.77 2.02 10.90
C VAL A 52 9.84 0.88 11.34
N GLU A 53 8.63 1.21 11.76
CA GLU A 53 7.62 0.24 12.18
C GLU A 53 7.16 -0.62 10.99
N SER A 54 6.90 0.00 9.84
CA SER A 54 6.54 -0.75 8.63
C SER A 54 7.68 -1.63 8.15
N ALA A 55 8.93 -1.16 8.22
CA ALA A 55 10.11 -1.97 7.90
C ALA A 55 10.21 -3.20 8.82
N ALA A 56 10.02 -3.00 10.13
CA ALA A 56 10.04 -4.07 11.12
C ALA A 56 8.89 -5.08 10.91
N MET A 57 7.67 -4.62 10.65
CA MET A 57 6.49 -5.50 10.52
C MET A 57 6.46 -6.26 9.20
N ALA A 58 6.78 -5.58 8.09
CA ALA A 58 6.75 -6.16 6.76
C ALA A 58 8.06 -6.87 6.38
N GLN A 59 9.11 -6.75 7.20
CA GLN A 59 10.42 -7.39 6.98
C GLN A 59 11.08 -6.96 5.65
N VAL A 60 10.93 -5.68 5.29
CA VAL A 60 11.53 -5.04 4.12
C VAL A 60 12.45 -3.88 4.53
N PRO A 61 13.43 -3.47 3.71
CA PRO A 61 14.37 -2.41 4.08
C PRO A 61 13.69 -1.05 4.29
N LEU A 62 14.24 -0.25 5.20
CA LEU A 62 13.88 1.16 5.33
C LEU A 62 14.40 1.94 4.11
N ALA A 63 13.54 2.77 3.52
CA ALA A 63 13.86 3.55 2.32
C ALA A 63 15.19 4.31 2.44
N GLY A 64 16.04 4.16 1.42
CA GLY A 64 17.38 4.75 1.39
C GLY A 64 18.46 3.96 2.15
N THR A 65 18.15 2.77 2.66
CA THR A 65 19.08 1.93 3.43
C THR A 65 18.88 0.44 3.13
N ASP A 66 19.86 -0.39 3.51
CA ASP A 66 19.73 -1.86 3.53
C ASP A 66 19.28 -2.40 4.91
N TRP A 67 18.80 -1.53 5.80
CA TRP A 67 18.51 -1.88 7.18
C TRP A 67 17.07 -2.35 7.37
N ILE A 68 16.91 -3.52 8.00
CA ILE A 68 15.61 -4.05 8.45
C ILE A 68 15.66 -4.10 9.98
N PRO A 69 14.85 -3.28 10.69
CA PRO A 69 14.84 -3.29 12.14
C PRO A 69 14.49 -4.67 12.71
N GLY A 70 15.27 -5.13 13.69
CA GLY A 70 15.08 -6.44 14.33
C GLY A 70 15.67 -7.63 13.56
N LYS A 71 16.13 -7.45 12.30
CA LYS A 71 16.90 -8.45 11.56
C LYS A 71 18.40 -8.13 11.67
N ASN A 72 19.13 -8.86 12.50
CA ASN A 72 20.59 -8.81 12.48
C ASN A 72 21.10 -9.68 11.32
N LYS A 73 21.98 -9.12 10.47
CA LYS A 73 22.77 -9.92 9.52
C LYS A 73 23.68 -10.82 10.36
N LEU A 74 23.34 -12.11 10.47
CA LEU A 74 24.28 -13.16 10.89
C LEU A 74 25.35 -13.33 9.82
#